data_AF-A0A3B0UAS2-F1
#
_entry.id   AF-A0A3B0UAS2-F1
#
_cell.length_a   1.000
_cell.length_b   1.000
_cell.length_c   1.000
_cell.angle_alpha   90.00
_cell.angle_beta   90.00
_cell.angle_gamma   90.00
#
_symmetry.space_group_name_H-M   'P 1'
#
loop_
_entity.id
_entity.type
_entity.pdbx_description
1 polymer ?
#
loop_
_entity_poly.entity_id
_entity_poly.type
_entity_poly.pdbx_seq_one_letter_code
_entity_poly.pdbx_strand_id
1 'polypeptide(L)'
;MEDYNYALELEPSAPLLYENRGAAYYEFGKFIESVQDYTVAIDLDPANPENYYFRSQAKFELNNKFDGCLDLKKAVELGLAEAKKELKEKCK
;
A
#
# COMPACT_ATOMS: atom_id res chain seq x y z
N MET A 1 -14.03 9.98 -2.81
CA MET A 1 -13.76 8.80 -3.67
C MET A 1 -14.06 9.11 -5.13
N GLU A 2 -15.19 9.76 -5.45
CA GLU A 2 -15.50 10.18 -6.83
C GLU A 2 -14.43 11.09 -7.44
N ASP A 3 -13.85 12.01 -6.64
CA ASP A 3 -12.77 12.90 -7.11
C ASP A 3 -11.52 12.16 -7.60
N TYR A 4 -11.12 11.07 -6.93
CA TYR A 4 -9.97 10.27 -7.36
C TYR A 4 -10.27 9.47 -8.62
N ASN A 5 -11.50 9.01 -8.81
CA ASN A 5 -11.88 8.28 -10.01
C ASN A 5 -11.81 9.21 -11.24
N TYR A 6 -12.33 10.43 -11.11
CA TYR A 6 -12.22 11.43 -12.18
C TYR A 6 -10.77 11.82 -12.44
N ALA A 7 -9.95 12.02 -11.40
CA ALA A 7 -8.52 12.29 -11.58
C ALA A 7 -7.79 11.16 -12.32
N LEU A 8 -8.14 9.90 -12.03
CA LEU A 8 -7.57 8.73 -12.70
C LEU A 8 -8.05 8.54 -14.14
N GLU A 9 -9.24 9.03 -14.49
CA GLU A 9 -9.65 9.12 -15.91
C GLU A 9 -8.78 10.11 -16.69
N LEU A 10 -8.32 11.18 -16.04
CA LEU A 10 -7.46 12.19 -16.65
C LEU A 10 -5.98 11.78 -16.70
N GLU A 11 -5.47 11.14 -15.64
CA GLU A 11 -4.07 10.75 -15.51
C GLU A 11 -3.93 9.34 -14.90
N PRO A 12 -4.20 8.27 -15.67
CA PRO A 12 -4.25 6.90 -15.16
C PRO A 12 -2.89 6.33 -14.77
N SER A 13 -1.79 7.01 -15.11
CA SER A 13 -0.41 6.57 -14.85
C SER A 13 0.26 7.33 -13.71
N ALA A 14 -0.47 8.11 -12.92
CA ALA A 14 0.07 8.80 -11.76
C ALA A 14 0.03 7.90 -10.51
N PRO A 15 1.17 7.35 -10.03
CA PRO A 15 1.19 6.45 -8.87
C PRO A 15 0.58 7.10 -7.61
N LEU A 16 0.82 8.40 -7.44
CA LEU A 16 0.32 9.20 -6.31
C LEU A 16 -1.21 9.24 -6.22
N LEU A 17 -1.93 9.14 -7.34
CA LEU A 17 -3.40 9.12 -7.30
C LEU A 17 -3.91 7.80 -6.71
N TYR A 18 -3.30 6.67 -7.08
CA TYR A 18 -3.62 5.38 -6.49
C TYR A 18 -3.17 5.29 -5.04
N GLU A 19 -1.99 5.82 -4.69
CA GLU A 19 -1.52 5.88 -3.30
C GLU A 19 -2.52 6.61 -2.41
N ASN A 20 -2.92 7.82 -2.80
CA ASN A 20 -3.85 8.63 -2.03
C ASN A 20 -5.25 7.99 -1.94
N ARG A 21 -5.73 7.38 -3.03
CA ARG A 21 -7.03 6.67 -3.02
C ARG A 21 -6.95 5.40 -2.16
N GLY A 22 -5.85 4.67 -2.21
CA GLY A 22 -5.57 3.50 -1.37
C GLY A 22 -5.51 3.84 0.12
N ALA A 23 -4.90 4.97 0.48
CA ALA A 23 -4.89 5.50 1.84
C ALA A 23 -6.31 5.87 2.30
N ALA A 24 -7.07 6.57 1.47
CA ALA A 24 -8.46 6.89 1.77
C ALA A 24 -9.31 5.63 1.97
N TYR A 25 -9.15 4.60 1.12
CA TYR A 25 -9.82 3.33 1.28
C TYR A 25 -9.47 2.64 2.61
N TYR A 26 -8.21 2.67 3.01
CA TYR A 26 -7.77 2.14 4.29
C TYR A 26 -8.48 2.81 5.47
N GLU A 27 -8.52 4.14 5.49
CA GLU A 27 -9.20 4.93 6.54
C GLU A 27 -10.71 4.64 6.62
N PHE A 28 -11.34 4.28 5.49
CA PHE A 28 -12.74 3.85 5.45
C PHE A 28 -12.97 2.35 5.75
N GLY A 29 -11.93 1.61 6.12
CA GLY A 29 -12.01 0.17 6.38
C GLY A 29 -12.18 -0.70 5.13
N LYS A 30 -11.97 -0.11 3.95
CA LYS A 30 -12.09 -0.77 2.64
C LYS A 30 -10.74 -1.38 2.25
N PHE A 31 -10.30 -2.35 3.02
CA PHE A 31 -8.95 -2.88 2.92
C PHE A 31 -8.67 -3.63 1.61
N ILE A 32 -9.69 -4.24 0.99
CA ILE A 32 -9.52 -4.92 -0.31
C ILE A 32 -9.21 -3.89 -1.40
N GLU A 33 -9.99 -2.83 -1.48
CA GLU A 33 -9.80 -1.74 -2.43
C GLU A 33 -8.48 -1.00 -2.18
N SER A 34 -8.11 -0.81 -0.91
CA SER A 34 -6.81 -0.26 -0.52
C SER A 34 -5.65 -1.11 -1.06
N VAL A 35 -5.71 -2.44 -0.90
CA VAL A 35 -4.69 -3.35 -1.44
C VAL A 35 -4.61 -3.28 -2.96
N GLN A 36 -5.75 -3.17 -3.65
CA GLN A 36 -5.78 -3.05 -5.11
C GLN A 36 -5.08 -1.77 -5.57
N ASP A 37 -5.40 -0.63 -4.96
CA ASP A 37 -4.81 0.66 -5.31
C ASP A 37 -3.31 0.71 -5.04
N TYR A 38 -2.86 0.27 -3.87
CA TYR A 38 -1.42 0.19 -3.62
C TYR A 38 -0.70 -0.80 -4.55
N THR A 39 -1.38 -1.83 -5.04
CA THR A 39 -0.80 -2.74 -6.04
C THR A 39 -0.57 -2.02 -7.36
N VAL A 40 -1.54 -1.23 -7.84
CA VAL A 40 -1.34 -0.41 -9.05
C VAL A 40 -0.26 0.65 -8.83
N ALA A 41 -0.22 1.29 -7.66
CA ALA A 41 0.83 2.25 -7.33
C ALA A 41 2.24 1.61 -7.35
N ILE A 42 2.37 0.38 -6.86
CA ILE A 42 3.63 -0.41 -6.92
C ILE A 42 4.00 -0.78 -8.36
N ASP A 43 3.03 -1.16 -9.18
CA ASP A 43 3.29 -1.51 -10.58
C ASP A 43 3.78 -0.29 -11.38
N LEU A 44 3.31 0.92 -11.04
CA LEU A 44 3.73 2.17 -11.67
C LEU A 44 5.04 2.73 -11.09
N ASP A 45 5.26 2.62 -9.78
CA ASP A 45 6.50 3.00 -9.09
C ASP A 45 6.92 1.92 -8.08
N PRO A 46 7.70 0.92 -8.53
CA PRO A 46 8.13 -0.19 -7.66
C PRO A 46 9.24 0.20 -6.68
N ALA A 47 9.78 1.42 -6.80
CA ALA A 47 10.87 1.90 -5.95
C ALA A 47 10.35 2.68 -4.74
N ASN A 48 9.07 3.07 -4.70
CA ASN A 48 8.50 3.73 -3.54
C ASN A 48 8.24 2.73 -2.40
N PRO A 49 8.99 2.79 -1.28
CA PRO A 49 8.79 1.88 -0.16
C PRO A 49 7.44 2.06 0.55
N GLU A 50 6.86 3.27 0.53
CA GLU A 50 5.64 3.58 1.28
C GLU A 50 4.44 2.77 0.76
N ASN A 51 4.36 2.56 -0.56
CA ASN A 51 3.29 1.77 -1.15
C ASN A 51 3.29 0.32 -0.63
N TYR A 52 4.46 -0.30 -0.46
CA TYR A 52 4.55 -1.63 0.15
C TYR A 52 4.17 -1.59 1.63
N TYR A 53 4.63 -0.58 2.36
CA TYR A 53 4.30 -0.43 3.77
C TYR A 53 2.80 -0.29 4.00
N PHE A 54 2.11 0.61 3.30
CA PHE A 54 0.67 0.77 3.47
C PHE A 54 -0.13 -0.43 2.95
N ARG A 55 0.29 -1.06 1.84
CA ARG A 55 -0.32 -2.33 1.39
C ARG A 55 -0.17 -3.43 2.45
N SER A 56 0.95 -3.47 3.16
CA SER A 56 1.15 -4.43 4.25
C SER A 56 0.16 -4.24 5.39
N GLN A 57 -0.13 -2.98 5.76
CA GLN A 57 -1.11 -2.65 6.78
C GLN A 57 -2.50 -3.11 6.36
N ALA A 58 -2.94 -2.78 5.14
CA ALA A 58 -4.22 -3.24 4.60
C ALA A 58 -4.31 -4.78 4.56
N LYS A 59 -3.23 -5.47 4.20
CA LYS A 59 -3.17 -6.95 4.24
C LYS A 59 -3.26 -7.52 5.65
N PHE A 60 -2.69 -6.86 6.66
CA PHE A 60 -2.84 -7.29 8.05
C PHE A 60 -4.28 -7.18 8.54
N GLU A 61 -4.98 -6.09 8.20
CA GLU A 61 -6.41 -5.93 8.51
C GLU A 61 -7.28 -7.01 7.83
N LEU A 62 -6.86 -7.49 6.65
CA LEU A 62 -7.47 -8.62 5.96
C LEU A 62 -7.06 -10.00 6.49
N ASN A 63 -6.32 -10.07 7.61
CA ASN A 63 -5.70 -11.29 8.15
C ASN A 63 -4.75 -12.01 7.17
N ASN A 64 -4.32 -11.35 6.09
CA ASN A 64 -3.31 -11.87 5.16
C ASN A 64 -1.91 -11.54 5.68
N LYS A 65 -1.56 -12.18 6.79
CA LYS A 65 -0.30 -11.94 7.49
C LYS A 65 0.92 -12.26 6.64
N PHE A 66 0.89 -13.36 5.89
CA PHE A 66 2.04 -13.81 5.09
C PHE A 66 2.42 -12.76 4.04
N ASP A 67 1.47 -12.32 3.21
CA ASP A 67 1.75 -11.33 2.17
C ASP A 67 2.04 -9.96 2.76
N GLY A 68 1.41 -9.58 3.88
CA GLY A 68 1.74 -8.35 4.59
C GLY A 68 3.20 -8.34 5.06
N CYS A 69 3.70 -9.47 5.55
CA CYS A 69 5.10 -9.60 5.96
C CYS A 69 6.10 -9.53 4.80
N LEU A 70 5.73 -10.03 3.62
CA LEU A 70 6.53 -9.88 2.41
C LEU A 70 6.64 -8.40 2.00
N ASP A 71 5.52 -7.67 2.04
CA ASP A 71 5.49 -6.25 1.73
C ASP A 71 6.29 -5.42 2.75
N LEU A 72 6.15 -5.67 4.06
CA LEU A 72 6.98 -5.01 5.08
C LEU A 72 8.47 -5.25 4.85
N LYS A 73 8.86 -6.50 4.52
CA LYS A 73 10.24 -6.82 4.20
C LYS A 73 10.73 -6.03 2.99
N LYS A 74 9.91 -5.92 1.94
CA LYS A 74 10.25 -5.16 0.74
C LYS A 74 10.39 -3.66 1.03
N ALA A 75 9.51 -3.07 1.83
CA ALA A 75 9.61 -1.68 2.26
C ALA A 75 10.92 -1.39 3.00
N VAL A 76 11.34 -2.31 3.89
CA VAL A 76 12.62 -2.24 4.59
C VAL A 76 13.81 -2.32 3.63
N GLU A 77 13.78 -3.24 2.66
CA GLU A 77 14.82 -3.40 1.64
C GLU A 77 14.98 -2.14 0.77
N LEU A 78 13.87 -1.43 0.52
CA LEU A 78 13.83 -0.17 -0.23
C LEU A 78 14.19 1.07 0.62
N GLY A 79 14.46 0.90 1.92
CA GLY A 79 15.01 1.95 2.78
C GLY A 79 14.08 2.48 3.86
N LEU A 80 12.85 1.98 3.99
CA LEU A 80 11.91 2.41 5.04
C LEU A 80 12.31 1.85 6.40
N ALA A 81 12.96 2.68 7.21
CA ALA A 81 13.55 2.23 8.47
C ALA A 81 12.48 1.96 9.54
N GLU A 82 11.39 2.72 9.53
CA GLU A 82 10.26 2.59 10.45
C GLU A 82 9.56 1.23 10.32
N ALA A 83 9.45 0.68 9.10
CA ALA A 83 8.87 -0.65 8.84
C ALA A 83 9.65 -1.79 9.53
N LYS A 84 10.92 -1.58 9.89
CA LYS A 84 11.75 -2.62 10.54
C LYS A 84 11.20 -3.06 11.88
N LYS A 85 10.62 -2.13 12.65
CA LYS A 85 10.06 -2.44 13.96
C LYS A 85 8.86 -3.37 13.81
N GLU A 86 7.92 -2.97 12.95
CA GLU A 86 6.71 -3.76 12.69
C GLU A 86 7.03 -5.13 12.09
N LEU A 87 8.01 -5.21 11.17
CA LEU A 87 8.45 -6.49 10.61
C LEU A 87 8.90 -7.45 11.71
N LYS A 88 9.67 -6.98 12.69
CA LYS A 88 10.14 -7.81 13.81
C LYS A 88 9.03 -8.21 14.78
N GLU A 89 8.03 -7.35 14.98
CA GLU A 89 6.96 -7.57 15.94
C GLU A 89 5.87 -8.48 15.37
N LYS A 90 5.47 -8.23 14.12
CA LYS A 90 4.35 -8.93 13.47
C LYS A 90 4.81 -10.20 12.74
N CYS A 91 6.00 -10.24 12.14
CA CYS A 91 6.38 -11.27 11.17
C CYS A 91 7.37 -12.33 11.68
N LYS A 92 7.21 -12.75 12.94
CA LYS A 92 7.93 -13.88 13.52
C LYS A 92 7.35 -15.22 13.11
#